data_AF-A0A1Q8ER28-F1
#
_entry.id   AF-A0A1Q8ER28-F1
#
_cell.length_a   1.000
_cell.length_b   1.000
_cell.length_c   1.000
_cell.angle_alpha   90.00
_cell.angle_beta   90.00
_cell.angle_gamma   90.00
#
_symmetry.space_group_name_H-M   'P 1'
#
loop_
_entity.id
_entity.type
_entity.pdbx_description
1 polymer ?
#
loop_
_entity_poly.entity_id
_entity_poly.type
_entity_poly.pdbx_seq_one_letter_code
_entity_poly.pdbx_strand_id
1 'polypeptide(L)'
;MGDPVALHLGIKRLVMAGLLLALVTGFALWPRSPLNLSSANDLRTSGVLEQWQAGNVVVLVRHVERCDRSPHPCLGPADGITRLGSEAAVHLGAAFRALGMSDTDVLSSPITRTAQTSAFMFEQPTEAQAWLASCGQPLRDDVVAHKRLHRNLVLVTHSGCISDFERQTGFKHAQASEYGSALFVAVGQAKQVKVLGVVNEENWQSLLNKKL
;
A
#
# COMPACT_ATOMS: atom_id res chain seq x y z
N MET A 1 -54.84 -34.34 -10.33
CA MET A 1 -54.70 -32.95 -9.86
C MET A 1 -53.39 -32.86 -9.09
N GLY A 2 -52.37 -32.23 -9.67
CA GLY A 2 -51.09 -32.04 -8.98
C GLY A 2 -51.22 -30.99 -7.88
N ASP A 3 -50.58 -31.22 -6.74
CA ASP A 3 -50.76 -30.44 -5.53
C ASP A 3 -50.09 -29.05 -5.67
N PRO A 4 -50.84 -27.94 -5.80
CA PRO A 4 -50.30 -26.62 -6.13
C PRO A 4 -49.32 -26.09 -5.06
N VAL A 5 -49.42 -26.61 -3.84
CA VAL A 5 -48.55 -26.28 -2.70
C VAL A 5 -47.13 -26.82 -2.90
N ALA A 6 -46.98 -28.03 -3.44
CA ALA A 6 -45.68 -28.65 -3.68
C ALA A 6 -44.89 -27.91 -4.79
N LEU A 7 -45.59 -27.45 -5.83
CA LEU A 7 -45.01 -26.67 -6.91
C LEU A 7 -44.50 -25.30 -6.43
N HIS A 8 -45.29 -24.61 -5.60
CA HIS A 8 -44.89 -23.32 -5.01
C HIS A 8 -43.68 -23.47 -4.07
N LEU A 9 -43.59 -24.56 -3.32
CA LEU A 9 -42.46 -24.82 -2.43
C LEU A 9 -41.17 -25.15 -3.22
N GLY A 10 -41.29 -25.89 -4.33
CA GLY A 10 -40.19 -26.17 -5.25
C GLY A 10 -39.63 -24.91 -5.91
N ILE A 11 -40.51 -24.01 -6.40
CA ILE A 11 -40.12 -22.74 -7.01
C ILE A 11 -39.40 -21.84 -5.99
N LYS A 12 -39.92 -21.72 -4.76
CA LYS A 12 -39.28 -20.92 -3.69
C LYS A 12 -37.87 -21.42 -3.34
N ARG A 13 -37.66 -22.74 -3.30
CA ARG A 13 -36.34 -23.35 -3.04
C ARG A 13 -35.34 -23.07 -4.16
N LEU A 14 -35.77 -23.16 -5.42
CA LEU A 14 -34.93 -22.84 -6.58
C LEU A 14 -34.53 -21.35 -6.60
N VAL A 15 -35.47 -20.45 -6.32
CA VAL A 15 -35.20 -19.00 -6.23
C VAL A 15 -34.21 -18.70 -5.10
N MET A 16 -34.39 -19.29 -3.92
CA MET A 16 -33.43 -19.13 -2.81
C MET A 16 -32.03 -19.64 -3.17
N ALA A 17 -31.94 -20.83 -3.77
CA ALA A 17 -30.65 -21.40 -4.17
C ALA A 17 -29.95 -20.51 -5.22
N GLY A 18 -30.70 -19.94 -6.17
CA GLY A 18 -30.19 -18.99 -7.15
C GLY A 18 -29.67 -17.69 -6.50
N LEU A 19 -30.41 -17.12 -5.55
CA LEU A 19 -29.98 -15.93 -4.81
C LEU A 19 -28.72 -16.17 -3.97
N LEU A 20 -28.65 -17.31 -3.28
CA LEU A 20 -27.47 -17.70 -2.50
C LEU A 20 -26.25 -17.88 -3.40
N LEU A 21 -26.41 -18.54 -4.56
CA LEU A 21 -25.32 -18.71 -5.51
C LEU A 21 -24.84 -17.38 -6.08
N ALA A 22 -25.75 -16.45 -6.40
CA ALA A 22 -25.42 -15.11 -6.86
C ALA A 22 -24.68 -14.29 -5.78
N LEU A 23 -25.08 -14.41 -4.51
CA LEU A 23 -24.40 -13.78 -3.38
C LEU A 23 -23.00 -14.34 -3.16
N VAL A 24 -22.84 -15.67 -3.17
CA VAL A 24 -21.55 -16.34 -2.97
C VAL A 24 -20.59 -16.02 -4.12
N THR A 25 -21.07 -16.06 -5.36
CA THR A 25 -20.25 -15.69 -6.53
C THR A 25 -19.91 -14.21 -6.52
N GLY A 26 -20.86 -13.33 -6.21
CA GLY A 26 -20.61 -11.89 -6.05
C GLY A 26 -19.57 -11.58 -4.97
N PHE A 27 -19.62 -12.26 -3.83
CA PHE A 27 -18.64 -12.10 -2.75
C PHE A 27 -17.27 -12.68 -3.12
N ALA A 28 -17.22 -13.87 -3.75
CA ALA A 28 -15.97 -14.49 -4.18
C ALA A 28 -15.25 -13.68 -5.27
N LEU A 29 -16.02 -12.95 -6.08
CA LEU A 29 -15.54 -12.05 -7.13
C LEU A 29 -15.32 -10.60 -6.64
N TRP A 30 -15.70 -10.28 -5.40
CA TRP A 30 -15.45 -8.95 -4.85
C TRP A 30 -13.94 -8.74 -4.70
N PRO A 31 -13.37 -7.69 -5.32
CA PRO A 31 -11.94 -7.48 -5.26
C PRO A 31 -11.51 -7.24 -3.82
N ARG A 32 -10.47 -7.97 -3.43
CA ARG A 32 -9.90 -7.96 -2.09
C ARG A 32 -9.15 -6.64 -1.87
N SER A 33 -8.94 -6.28 -0.61
CA SER A 33 -7.91 -5.32 -0.23
C SER A 33 -6.55 -6.03 -0.15
N PRO A 34 -5.43 -5.30 -0.26
CA PRO A 34 -4.12 -5.86 0.06
C PRO A 34 -4.11 -6.49 1.46
N LEU A 35 -3.30 -7.53 1.64
CA LEU A 35 -3.13 -8.18 2.95
C LEU A 35 -2.63 -7.14 3.95
N ASN A 36 -3.27 -7.03 5.11
CA ASN A 36 -2.75 -6.21 6.20
C ASN A 36 -1.59 -6.94 6.88
N LEU A 37 -0.40 -6.32 6.86
CA LEU A 37 0.84 -6.85 7.42
C LEU A 37 1.07 -6.24 8.80
N SER A 38 0.24 -6.62 9.76
CA SER A 38 0.23 -6.01 11.10
C SER A 38 1.18 -6.66 12.09
N SER A 39 1.80 -7.80 11.74
CA SER A 39 2.75 -8.49 12.59
C SER A 39 4.00 -8.97 11.85
N ALA A 40 5.08 -9.23 12.60
CA ALA A 40 6.31 -9.79 12.04
C ALA A 40 6.07 -11.16 11.39
N ASN A 41 5.07 -11.92 11.85
CA ASN A 41 4.69 -13.17 11.22
C ASN A 41 4.09 -12.94 9.82
N ASP A 42 3.28 -11.90 9.66
CA ASP A 42 2.67 -11.56 8.36
C ASP A 42 3.73 -11.10 7.36
N LEU A 43 4.73 -10.35 7.80
CA LEU A 43 5.89 -10.00 6.95
C LEU A 43 6.65 -11.24 6.44
N ARG A 44 6.81 -12.24 7.29
CA ARG A 44 7.48 -13.50 6.94
C ARG A 44 6.64 -14.36 6.00
N THR A 45 5.34 -14.53 6.27
CA THR A 45 4.46 -15.41 5.49
C THR A 45 3.99 -14.78 4.17
N SER A 46 3.96 -13.45 4.08
CA SER A 46 3.67 -12.72 2.83
C SER A 46 4.80 -12.78 1.80
N GLY A 47 6.02 -13.12 2.24
CA GLY A 47 7.23 -13.12 1.41
C GLY A 47 7.91 -11.75 1.29
N VAL A 48 7.48 -10.73 2.06
CA VAL A 48 8.11 -9.40 2.04
C VAL A 48 9.60 -9.48 2.36
N LEU A 49 9.98 -10.21 3.41
CA LEU A 49 11.39 -10.28 3.84
C LEU A 49 12.27 -10.97 2.79
N GLU A 50 11.80 -12.08 2.21
CA GLU A 50 12.50 -12.80 1.15
C GLU A 50 12.70 -11.93 -0.10
N GLN A 51 11.63 -11.28 -0.56
CA GLN A 51 11.70 -10.42 -1.75
C GLN A 51 12.54 -9.16 -1.51
N TRP A 52 12.50 -8.61 -0.30
CA TRP A 52 13.31 -7.46 0.09
C TRP A 52 14.80 -7.80 0.07
N GLN A 53 15.20 -8.92 0.66
CA GLN A 53 16.58 -9.41 0.63
C GLN A 53 17.08 -9.68 -0.79
N ALA A 54 16.19 -10.14 -1.68
CA ALA A 54 16.50 -10.33 -3.10
C ALA A 54 16.57 -9.04 -3.93
N GLY A 55 16.25 -7.88 -3.32
CA GLY A 55 16.21 -6.59 -4.02
C GLY A 55 15.06 -6.50 -5.03
N ASN A 56 13.95 -7.21 -4.81
CA ASN A 56 12.82 -7.30 -5.74
C ASN A 56 11.63 -6.40 -5.37
N VAL A 57 11.73 -5.62 -4.29
CA VAL A 57 10.57 -4.92 -3.73
C VAL A 57 10.50 -3.47 -4.22
N VAL A 58 9.29 -3.04 -4.57
CA VAL A 58 8.89 -1.63 -4.57
C VAL A 58 7.99 -1.39 -3.37
N VAL A 59 8.18 -0.27 -2.66
CA VAL A 59 7.29 0.16 -1.59
C VAL A 59 6.72 1.53 -1.91
N LEU A 60 5.40 1.64 -1.99
CA LEU A 60 4.72 2.93 -2.12
C LEU A 60 4.30 3.40 -0.72
N VAL A 61 4.94 4.45 -0.23
CA VAL A 61 4.70 5.04 1.08
C VAL A 61 3.82 6.27 0.91
N ARG A 62 2.66 6.32 1.57
CA ARG A 62 1.90 7.56 1.65
C ARG A 62 2.64 8.52 2.57
N HIS A 63 2.72 9.79 2.17
CA HIS A 63 3.18 10.84 3.08
C HIS A 63 2.45 10.80 4.44
N VAL A 64 3.11 11.27 5.49
CA VAL A 64 2.57 11.37 6.86
C VAL A 64 1.57 12.52 7.00
N GLU A 65 1.03 12.72 8.20
CA GLU A 65 0.03 13.75 8.48
C GLU A 65 0.43 15.12 7.92
N ARG A 66 -0.49 15.73 7.15
CA ARG A 66 -0.32 17.03 6.51
C ARG A 66 -1.01 18.16 7.28
N CYS A 67 -0.44 19.35 7.13
CA CYS A 67 -0.87 20.58 7.78
C CYS A 67 -2.26 21.07 7.39
N ASP A 68 -2.54 21.18 6.09
CA ASP A 68 -3.79 21.75 5.55
C ASP A 68 -5.08 20.99 5.91
N ARG A 69 -4.96 19.83 6.59
CA ARG A 69 -6.09 18.99 7.03
C ARG A 69 -5.96 18.50 8.47
N SER A 70 -5.13 19.15 9.28
CA SER A 70 -4.92 18.78 10.67
C SER A 70 -4.94 20.02 11.56
N PRO A 71 -5.48 19.93 12.79
CA PRO A 71 -5.33 20.98 13.79
C PRO A 71 -3.94 20.97 14.45
N HIS A 72 -3.09 19.97 14.18
CA HIS A 72 -1.78 19.85 14.83
C HIS A 72 -0.78 20.90 14.33
N PRO A 73 0.19 21.32 15.18
CA PRO A 73 1.19 22.31 14.80
C PRO A 73 1.99 21.89 13.56
N CYS A 74 2.14 22.82 12.63
CA CYS A 74 2.95 22.67 11.43
C CYS A 74 4.45 22.80 11.71
N LEU A 75 5.28 22.09 10.94
CA LEU A 75 6.72 22.32 10.92
C LEU A 75 7.14 23.53 10.08
N GLY A 76 6.27 23.98 9.17
CA GLY A 76 6.55 25.12 8.31
C GLY A 76 5.35 25.45 7.43
N PRO A 77 5.44 25.26 6.11
CA PRO A 77 4.40 25.70 5.19
C PRO A 77 3.10 24.91 5.34
N ALA A 78 1.99 25.55 4.98
CA ALA A 78 0.64 24.98 5.12
C ALA A 78 0.41 23.70 4.29
N ASP A 79 1.14 23.52 3.18
CA ASP A 79 1.08 22.33 2.33
C ASP A 79 2.10 21.24 2.74
N GLY A 80 2.81 21.45 3.85
CA GLY A 80 3.77 20.52 4.44
C GLY A 80 3.17 19.53 5.44
N ILE A 81 4.03 18.97 6.29
CA ILE A 81 3.66 18.03 7.35
C ILE A 81 3.57 18.69 8.73
N THR A 82 2.78 18.07 9.61
CA THR A 82 2.69 18.45 11.03
C THR A 82 3.93 18.00 11.79
N ARG A 83 4.11 18.51 13.02
CA ARG A 83 5.14 18.02 13.94
C ARG A 83 4.97 16.53 14.24
N LEU A 84 3.75 16.09 14.54
CA LEU A 84 3.46 14.67 14.77
C LEU A 84 3.76 13.83 13.52
N GLY A 85 3.42 14.34 12.33
CA GLY A 85 3.78 13.70 11.07
C GLY A 85 5.29 13.50 10.93
N SER A 86 6.11 14.47 11.35
CA SER A 86 7.58 14.31 11.30
C SER A 86 8.11 13.23 12.25
N GLU A 87 7.52 13.09 13.43
CA GLU A 87 7.85 12.02 14.38
C GLU A 87 7.48 10.66 13.80
N ALA A 88 6.29 10.54 13.19
CA ALA A 88 5.87 9.35 12.45
C ALA A 88 6.84 9.02 11.31
N ALA A 89 7.27 10.02 10.52
CA ALA A 89 8.22 9.83 9.44
C ALA A 89 9.58 9.29 9.95
N VAL A 90 10.07 9.79 11.09
CA VAL A 90 11.29 9.27 11.72
C VAL A 90 11.12 7.79 12.14
N HIS A 91 9.96 7.42 12.71
CA HIS A 91 9.67 6.04 13.08
C HIS A 91 9.58 5.11 11.87
N LEU A 92 8.93 5.54 10.80
CA LEU A 92 8.92 4.82 9.53
C LEU A 92 10.35 4.62 9.00
N GLY A 93 11.15 5.68 9.01
CA GLY A 93 12.57 5.64 8.64
C GLY A 93 13.35 4.57 9.41
N ALA A 94 13.14 4.50 10.74
CA ALA A 94 13.74 3.47 11.58
C ALA A 94 13.29 2.05 11.18
N ALA A 95 12.02 1.86 10.83
CA ALA A 95 11.52 0.57 10.33
C ALA A 95 12.16 0.15 9.00
N PHE A 96 12.29 1.07 8.05
CA PHE A 96 12.99 0.78 6.79
C PHE A 96 14.47 0.46 7.02
N ARG A 97 15.16 1.18 7.91
CA ARG A 97 16.55 0.85 8.28
C ARG A 97 16.66 -0.54 8.91
N ALA A 98 15.70 -0.96 9.74
CA ALA A 98 15.67 -2.29 10.32
C ALA A 98 15.44 -3.42 9.28
N LEU A 99 14.75 -3.13 8.17
CA LEU A 99 14.63 -4.06 7.03
C LEU A 99 15.94 -4.19 6.23
N GLY A 100 16.85 -3.20 6.31
CA GLY A 100 18.12 -3.14 5.60
C GLY A 100 18.02 -2.35 4.30
N MET A 101 18.75 -1.23 4.21
CA MET A 101 18.64 -0.25 3.12
C MET A 101 19.85 -0.21 2.16
N SER A 102 20.79 -1.15 2.26
CA SER A 102 22.05 -1.14 1.49
C SER A 102 21.83 -1.09 -0.03
N ASP A 103 20.82 -1.83 -0.51
CA ASP A 103 20.51 -1.98 -1.92
C ASP A 103 19.15 -1.39 -2.25
N THR A 104 18.88 -0.18 -1.75
CA THR A 104 17.59 0.49 -1.91
C THR A 104 17.78 1.85 -2.55
N ASP A 105 16.99 2.14 -3.58
CA ASP A 105 16.83 3.49 -4.12
C ASP A 105 15.60 4.15 -3.47
N VAL A 106 15.66 5.47 -3.25
CA VAL A 106 14.55 6.22 -2.64
C VAL A 106 14.21 7.44 -3.48
N LEU A 107 12.96 7.52 -3.89
CA LEU A 107 12.40 8.62 -4.66
C LEU A 107 11.19 9.22 -3.91
N SER A 108 10.93 10.50 -4.14
CA SER A 108 9.74 11.16 -3.61
C SER A 108 9.04 12.01 -4.68
N SER A 109 7.74 12.23 -4.51
CA SER A 109 7.08 13.30 -5.27
C SER A 109 7.65 14.66 -4.86
N PRO A 110 7.76 15.64 -5.78
CA PRO A 110 8.30 16.97 -5.49
C PRO A 110 7.39 17.82 -4.58
N ILE A 111 6.18 17.36 -4.25
CA ILE A 111 5.25 18.09 -3.38
C ILE A 111 5.80 18.17 -1.95
N THR A 112 5.69 19.34 -1.31
CA THR A 112 6.27 19.67 0.00
C THR A 112 6.09 18.57 1.04
N ARG A 113 4.87 18.07 1.26
CA ARG A 113 4.60 17.01 2.25
C ARG A 113 5.30 15.67 1.95
N THR A 114 5.44 15.27 0.69
CA THR A 114 6.18 14.03 0.33
C THR A 114 7.67 14.24 0.45
N ALA A 115 8.19 15.40 0.04
CA ALA A 115 9.59 15.75 0.19
C ALA A 115 10.00 15.80 1.68
N GLN A 116 9.21 16.46 2.52
CA GLN A 116 9.44 16.51 3.97
C GLN A 116 9.34 15.12 4.60
N THR A 117 8.29 14.33 4.29
CA THR A 117 8.17 12.95 4.81
C THR A 117 9.43 12.15 4.49
N SER A 118 9.88 12.18 3.23
CA SER A 118 11.05 11.44 2.79
C SER A 118 12.33 11.92 3.46
N ALA A 119 12.51 13.23 3.62
CA ALA A 119 13.66 13.80 4.33
C ALA A 119 13.72 13.37 5.80
N PHE A 120 12.59 13.33 6.51
CA PHE A 120 12.54 12.86 7.91
C PHE A 120 12.72 11.34 8.03
N MET A 121 12.25 10.55 7.06
CA MET A 121 12.47 9.10 7.06
C MET A 121 13.96 8.76 6.90
N PHE A 122 14.64 9.41 5.96
CA PHE A 122 15.97 9.00 5.50
C PHE A 122 17.11 9.95 5.90
N GLU A 123 16.80 10.96 6.70
CA GLU A 123 17.76 11.95 7.25
C GLU A 123 18.53 12.75 6.18
N GLN A 124 18.05 12.70 4.93
CA GLN A 124 18.64 13.41 3.79
C GLN A 124 17.56 13.69 2.73
N PRO A 125 17.70 14.75 1.92
CA PRO A 125 16.84 14.96 0.76
C PRO A 125 16.89 13.76 -0.17
N THR A 126 15.73 13.32 -0.64
CA THR A 126 15.62 12.25 -1.64
C THR A 126 15.37 12.82 -3.02
N GLU A 127 15.71 12.04 -4.04
CA GLU A 127 15.53 12.48 -5.42
C GLU A 127 14.03 12.66 -5.72
N ALA A 128 13.67 13.89 -6.06
CA ALA A 128 12.30 14.26 -6.37
C ALA A 128 11.99 13.95 -7.84
N GLN A 129 10.89 13.24 -8.08
CA GLN A 129 10.50 12.77 -9.40
C GLN A 129 9.04 13.14 -9.70
N ALA A 130 8.82 13.91 -10.77
CA ALA A 130 7.51 14.49 -11.06
C ALA A 130 6.41 13.45 -11.30
N TRP A 131 6.75 12.28 -11.85
CA TRP A 131 5.80 11.19 -12.12
C TRP A 131 5.14 10.65 -10.84
N LEU A 132 5.80 10.78 -9.68
CA LEU A 132 5.23 10.42 -8.37
C LEU A 132 4.13 11.39 -7.88
N ALA A 133 3.93 12.52 -8.56
CA ALA A 133 2.87 13.49 -8.28
C ALA A 133 1.73 13.47 -9.32
N SER A 134 1.96 12.94 -10.53
CA SER A 134 0.97 12.95 -11.60
C SER A 134 -0.21 12.01 -11.34
N CYS A 135 0.03 10.87 -10.68
CA CYS A 135 -0.94 9.77 -10.51
C CYS A 135 -1.60 9.31 -11.84
N GLY A 136 -2.52 8.35 -11.79
CA GLY A 136 -3.25 7.84 -12.97
C GLY A 136 -2.60 6.68 -13.72
N GLN A 137 -3.10 6.40 -14.93
CA GLN A 137 -2.42 5.53 -15.90
C GLN A 137 -1.31 6.39 -16.53
N PRO A 138 -0.01 6.05 -16.36
CA PRO A 138 0.57 4.70 -16.37
C PRO A 138 1.34 4.32 -15.08
N LEU A 139 0.87 4.72 -13.88
CA LEU A 139 1.67 4.61 -12.66
C LEU A 139 2.27 3.22 -12.37
N ARG A 140 1.54 2.13 -12.62
CA ARG A 140 2.08 0.76 -12.46
C ARG A 140 3.26 0.51 -13.40
N ASP A 141 3.16 0.99 -14.64
CA ASP A 141 4.22 0.82 -15.63
C ASP A 141 5.40 1.75 -15.33
N ASP A 142 5.15 2.97 -14.85
CA ASP A 142 6.20 3.88 -14.37
C ASP A 142 6.98 3.26 -13.22
N VAL A 143 6.28 2.67 -12.23
CA VAL A 143 6.92 1.96 -11.12
C VAL A 143 7.82 0.84 -11.62
N VAL A 144 7.33 0.03 -12.56
CA VAL A 144 8.12 -1.08 -13.15
C VAL A 144 9.30 -0.57 -13.97
N ALA A 145 9.14 0.55 -14.68
CA ALA A 145 10.20 1.15 -15.49
C ALA A 145 11.34 1.73 -14.64
N HIS A 146 11.03 2.28 -13.46
CA HIS A 146 12.03 2.83 -12.54
C HIS A 146 12.62 1.77 -11.60
N LYS A 147 12.05 0.58 -11.52
CA LYS A 147 12.59 -0.51 -10.69
C LYS A 147 13.85 -1.11 -11.31
N ARG A 148 14.98 -0.92 -10.62
CA ARG A 148 16.27 -1.54 -10.99
C ARG A 148 16.36 -2.98 -10.50
N LEU A 149 17.04 -3.83 -11.26
CA LEU A 149 17.28 -5.22 -10.87
C LEU A 149 18.13 -5.28 -9.59
N HIS A 150 17.81 -6.21 -8.69
CA HIS A 150 18.52 -6.46 -7.43
C HIS A 150 18.60 -5.26 -6.47
N ARG A 151 17.77 -4.24 -6.69
CA ARG A 151 17.66 -3.09 -5.78
C ARG A 151 16.21 -2.81 -5.43
N ASN A 152 15.91 -2.70 -4.14
CA ASN A 152 14.60 -2.25 -3.69
C ASN A 152 14.37 -0.79 -4.11
N LEU A 153 13.11 -0.38 -4.18
CA LEU A 153 12.73 0.99 -4.54
C LEU A 153 11.66 1.48 -3.57
N VAL A 154 11.95 2.54 -2.81
CA VAL A 154 10.97 3.18 -1.93
C VAL A 154 10.49 4.48 -2.58
N LEU A 155 9.17 4.63 -2.68
CA LEU A 155 8.49 5.72 -3.36
C LEU A 155 7.59 6.46 -2.38
N VAL A 156 7.96 7.68 -1.98
CA VAL A 156 7.13 8.51 -1.11
C VAL A 156 6.16 9.33 -1.96
N THR A 157 4.86 9.02 -1.86
CA THR A 157 3.80 9.53 -2.74
C THR A 157 2.49 9.82 -1.98
N HIS A 158 1.37 9.87 -2.71
CA HIS A 158 0.05 10.27 -2.24
C HIS A 158 -0.93 9.10 -2.26
N SER A 159 -2.00 9.20 -1.48
CA SER A 159 -3.04 8.17 -1.46
C SER A 159 -3.70 7.96 -2.82
N GLY A 160 -3.91 9.03 -3.60
CA GLY A 160 -4.48 8.92 -4.96
C GLY A 160 -3.61 8.06 -5.89
N CYS A 161 -2.30 8.26 -5.85
CA CYS A 161 -1.34 7.46 -6.62
C CYS A 161 -1.36 5.99 -6.15
N ILE A 162 -1.34 5.74 -4.84
CA ILE A 162 -1.43 4.36 -4.32
C ILE A 162 -2.73 3.69 -4.77
N SER A 163 -3.86 4.38 -4.71
CA SER A 163 -5.14 3.86 -5.20
C SER A 163 -5.15 3.61 -6.72
N ASP A 164 -4.47 4.43 -7.52
CA ASP A 164 -4.29 4.16 -8.96
C ASP A 164 -3.49 2.87 -9.20
N PHE A 165 -2.39 2.71 -8.47
CA PHE A 165 -1.55 1.52 -8.54
C PHE A 165 -2.32 0.26 -8.12
N GLU A 166 -3.08 0.33 -7.02
CA GLU A 166 -3.94 -0.76 -6.53
C GLU A 166 -4.99 -1.15 -7.57
N ARG A 167 -5.68 -0.18 -8.17
CA ARG A 167 -6.64 -0.44 -9.27
C ARG A 167 -5.98 -1.16 -10.44
N GLN A 168 -4.76 -0.76 -10.81
CA GLN A 168 -3.97 -1.32 -11.90
C GLN A 168 -3.43 -2.73 -11.59
N THR A 169 -3.45 -3.15 -10.32
CA THR A 169 -2.90 -4.43 -9.86
C THR A 169 -3.96 -5.37 -9.28
N GLY A 170 -5.25 -5.09 -9.51
CA GLY A 170 -6.36 -5.99 -9.18
C GLY A 170 -7.15 -5.63 -7.92
N PHE A 171 -6.79 -4.55 -7.24
CA PHE A 171 -7.39 -4.10 -5.97
C PHE A 171 -8.33 -2.91 -6.21
N LYS A 172 -9.30 -3.07 -7.13
CA LYS A 172 -10.12 -1.95 -7.64
C LYS A 172 -10.95 -1.20 -6.59
N HIS A 173 -11.25 -1.85 -5.48
CA HIS A 173 -12.07 -1.32 -4.39
C HIS A 173 -11.31 -1.31 -3.06
N ALA A 174 -9.97 -1.33 -3.10
CA ALA A 174 -9.17 -1.08 -1.90
C ALA A 174 -9.52 0.30 -1.32
N GLN A 175 -9.50 0.37 0.02
CA GLN A 175 -9.64 1.64 0.72
C GLN A 175 -8.41 2.50 0.44
N ALA A 176 -8.59 3.82 0.44
CA ALA A 176 -7.47 4.72 0.28
C ALA A 176 -6.45 4.50 1.41
N SER A 177 -5.17 4.32 1.03
CA SER A 177 -4.03 4.15 1.95
C SER A 177 -4.05 5.22 3.06
N GLU A 178 -3.77 4.87 4.31
CA GLU A 178 -3.72 5.78 5.46
C GLU A 178 -2.40 6.57 5.53
N TYR A 179 -2.34 7.68 6.29
CA TYR A 179 -1.08 8.43 6.49
C TYR A 179 -0.01 7.48 7.03
N GLY A 180 1.23 7.61 6.56
CA GLY A 180 2.33 6.76 7.00
C GLY A 180 2.22 5.26 6.63
N SER A 181 1.20 4.86 5.88
CA SER A 181 1.10 3.48 5.39
C SER A 181 2.05 3.20 4.22
N ALA A 182 2.41 1.93 4.06
CA ALA A 182 3.33 1.46 3.03
C ALA A 182 2.80 0.21 2.33
N LEU A 183 2.59 0.31 1.01
CA LEU A 183 2.19 -0.81 0.15
C LEU A 183 3.43 -1.51 -0.40
N PHE A 184 3.62 -2.78 -0.03
CA PHE A 184 4.73 -3.61 -0.48
C PHE A 184 4.37 -4.39 -1.75
N VAL A 185 5.26 -4.35 -2.73
CA VAL A 185 5.05 -4.93 -4.05
C VAL A 185 6.31 -5.66 -4.49
N ALA A 186 6.20 -6.92 -4.89
CA ALA A 186 7.26 -7.63 -5.58
C ALA A 186 7.19 -7.34 -7.09
N VAL A 187 8.34 -7.00 -7.67
CA VAL A 187 8.54 -6.86 -9.12
C VAL A 187 9.58 -7.89 -9.54
N GLY A 188 9.14 -8.94 -10.23
CA GLY A 188 10.05 -9.99 -10.70
C GLY A 188 10.85 -9.58 -11.93
N GLN A 189 11.83 -10.41 -12.31
CA GLN A 189 12.71 -10.14 -13.46
C GLN A 189 11.95 -10.02 -14.79
N ALA A 190 10.83 -10.72 -14.95
CA ALA A 190 9.95 -10.63 -16.11
C ALA A 190 8.96 -9.47 -16.00
N LYS A 191 9.22 -8.49 -15.13
CA LYS A 191 8.38 -7.31 -14.88
C LYS A 191 6.96 -7.64 -14.39
N GLN A 192 6.75 -8.84 -13.87
CA GLN A 192 5.51 -9.23 -13.22
C GLN A 192 5.39 -8.53 -11.86
N VAL A 193 4.20 -8.02 -11.57
CA VAL A 193 3.90 -7.26 -10.36
C VAL A 193 3.00 -8.09 -9.46
N LYS A 194 3.38 -8.24 -8.18
CA LYS A 194 2.58 -8.89 -7.14
C LYS A 194 2.53 -8.00 -5.91
N VAL A 195 1.35 -7.56 -5.53
CA VAL A 195 1.14 -6.88 -4.24
C VAL A 195 1.29 -7.90 -3.12
N LEU A 196 2.17 -7.61 -2.15
CA LEU A 196 2.46 -8.48 -1.01
C LEU A 196 1.59 -8.13 0.20
N GLY A 197 1.27 -6.84 0.37
CA GLY A 197 0.42 -6.35 1.44
C GLY A 197 0.73 -4.91 1.81
N VAL A 198 0.05 -4.40 2.83
CA VAL A 198 0.19 -3.04 3.36
C VAL A 198 0.56 -3.09 4.83
N VAL A 199 1.48 -2.23 5.25
CA VAL A 199 1.74 -1.92 6.66
C VAL A 199 1.17 -0.54 6.94
N ASN A 200 0.25 -0.43 7.89
CA ASN A 200 -0.23 0.87 8.37
C ASN A 200 0.69 1.47 9.44
N GLU A 201 0.59 2.78 9.65
CA GLU A 201 1.46 3.56 10.54
C GLU A 201 1.55 2.94 11.95
N GLU A 202 0.40 2.58 12.53
CA GLU A 202 0.28 2.03 13.88
C GLU A 202 0.97 0.67 14.06
N ASN A 203 1.19 -0.08 12.98
CA ASN A 203 1.74 -1.42 13.04
C ASN A 203 3.27 -1.42 13.05
N TRP A 204 3.94 -0.37 12.56
CA TRP A 204 5.40 -0.31 12.44
C TRP A 204 6.14 -0.54 13.74
N GLN A 205 5.65 0.03 14.84
CA GLN A 205 6.30 -0.12 16.15
C GLN A 205 6.29 -1.58 16.61
N SER A 206 5.22 -2.31 16.33
CA SER A 206 5.12 -3.74 16.65
C SER A 206 6.07 -4.61 15.81
N LEU A 207 6.34 -4.19 14.57
CA LEU A 207 7.27 -4.84 13.65
C LEU A 207 8.72 -4.60 14.07
N LEU A 208 9.03 -3.38 14.55
CA LEU A 208 10.36 -2.98 15.03
C LEU A 208 10.78 -3.68 16.33
N ASN A 209 9.84 -3.94 17.23
CA ASN A 209 10.13 -4.53 18.54
C ASN A 209 10.42 -6.04 18.48
N LYS A 210 10.21 -6.68 17.33
CA LYS A 210 10.55 -8.07 17.08
C LYS A 210 11.73 -8.09 16.12
N LYS A 211 12.76 -8.90 16.40
CA LYS A 211 13.84 -9.10 15.43
C LYS A 211 13.23 -9.63 14.13
N LEU A 212 13.24 -8.80 13.09
CA LEU A 212 12.88 -9.14 11.72
C LEU A 212 13.88 -10.14 11.14
#